data_AF-A0A0C2H8T9-F1
#
_entry.id   AF-A0A0C2H8T9-F1
#
_cell.length_a   1.000
_cell.length_b   1.000
_cell.length_c   1.000
_cell.angle_alpha   90.00
_cell.angle_beta   90.00
_cell.angle_gamma   90.00
#
_symmetry.space_group_name_H-M   'P 1'
#
loop_
_entity.id
_entity.type
_entity.pdbx_description
1 polymer ?
#
loop_
_entity_poly.entity_id
_entity_poly.type
_entity_poly.pdbx_seq_one_letter_code
_entity_poly.pdbx_strand_id
1 'polypeptide(L)'
;MCSDLVWIFYSLTINTTTSRKRLLFACDAAKECLPQQSLRPYVDACTKPAHGMLLALVDAFEWERLELDEVGTIEVPIVLSPPLQTALFALSCRLGDVCVAHLLSRSVRKRLAAEVAHLLSLTLTDAIKGADAVQRTWIQLLFDCRVLSTMFPDDRLKKLIPTIESHVDPFDLSLLSSHLATNVRLAVSRSQVSTLYVALFMPSCRDGAQ
;
A
#
# COMPACT_ATOMS: atom_id res chain seq x y z
N MET A 1 -33.45 -17.97 -34.60
CA MET A 1 -32.14 -17.33 -34.31
C MET A 1 -32.29 -16.05 -33.46
N CYS A 2 -33.15 -16.01 -32.44
CA CYS A 2 -33.34 -14.80 -31.61
C CYS A 2 -33.56 -15.12 -30.12
N SER A 3 -33.05 -16.27 -29.65
CA SER A 3 -33.26 -16.75 -28.28
C SER A 3 -31.94 -16.91 -27.51
N ASP A 4 -30.83 -17.17 -28.22
CA ASP A 4 -29.50 -17.33 -27.61
C ASP A 4 -28.84 -16.01 -27.20
N LEU A 5 -29.13 -14.91 -27.93
CA LEU A 5 -28.63 -13.57 -27.58
C LEU A 5 -29.25 -13.03 -26.29
N VAL A 6 -30.51 -13.37 -26.00
CA VAL A 6 -31.21 -12.93 -24.79
C VAL A 6 -30.63 -13.60 -23.55
N TRP A 7 -30.28 -14.89 -23.63
CA TRP A 7 -29.62 -15.62 -22.54
C TRP A 7 -28.20 -15.17 -22.26
N ILE A 8 -27.43 -14.80 -23.29
CA ILE A 8 -26.08 -14.23 -23.13
C ILE A 8 -26.19 -12.87 -22.43
N PHE A 9 -27.13 -12.01 -22.83
CA PHE A 9 -27.37 -10.73 -22.15
C PHE A 9 -27.88 -10.92 -20.71
N TYR A 10 -28.79 -11.85 -20.44
CA TYR A 10 -29.30 -12.09 -19.09
C TYR A 10 -28.22 -12.65 -18.15
N SER A 11 -27.40 -13.60 -18.63
CA SER A 11 -26.25 -14.13 -17.88
C SER A 11 -25.15 -13.09 -17.67
N LEU A 12 -24.87 -12.22 -18.65
CA LEU A 12 -23.96 -11.07 -18.45
C LEU A 12 -24.54 -10.07 -17.45
N THR A 13 -25.85 -9.82 -17.48
CA THR A 13 -26.50 -8.84 -16.59
C THR A 13 -26.58 -9.34 -15.14
N ILE A 14 -26.80 -10.64 -14.93
CA ILE A 14 -26.77 -11.28 -13.59
C ILE A 14 -25.34 -11.37 -13.04
N ASN A 15 -24.36 -11.74 -13.87
CA ASN A 15 -22.96 -11.75 -13.44
C ASN A 15 -22.44 -10.34 -13.11
N THR A 16 -22.87 -9.32 -13.86
CA THR A 16 -22.45 -7.93 -13.62
C THR A 16 -23.12 -7.33 -12.39
N THR A 17 -24.39 -7.63 -12.11
CA THR A 17 -25.07 -7.16 -10.88
C THR A 17 -24.50 -7.83 -9.62
N THR A 18 -24.26 -9.14 -9.64
CA THR A 18 -23.63 -9.83 -8.50
C THR A 18 -22.16 -9.41 -8.33
N SER A 19 -21.40 -9.22 -9.42
CA SER A 19 -20.04 -8.67 -9.35
C SER A 19 -20.02 -7.22 -8.86
N ARG A 20 -21.01 -6.39 -9.23
CA ARG A 20 -21.14 -5.00 -8.78
C ARG A 20 -21.47 -4.92 -7.29
N LYS A 21 -22.35 -5.78 -6.78
CA LYS A 21 -22.67 -5.88 -5.34
C LYS A 21 -21.45 -6.33 -4.52
N ARG A 22 -20.73 -7.37 -4.99
CA ARG A 22 -19.48 -7.84 -4.34
C ARG A 22 -18.39 -6.78 -4.33
N LEU A 23 -18.27 -6.02 -5.43
CA LEU A 23 -17.32 -4.94 -5.49
C LEU A 23 -17.69 -3.78 -4.56
N LEU A 24 -18.95 -3.32 -4.59
CA LEU A 24 -19.40 -2.23 -3.71
C LEU A 24 -19.04 -2.58 -2.27
N PHE A 25 -19.43 -3.78 -1.86
CA PHE A 25 -19.15 -4.29 -0.54
C PHE A 25 -17.65 -4.35 -0.19
N ALA A 26 -16.80 -4.82 -1.10
CA ALA A 26 -15.37 -4.88 -0.85
C ALA A 26 -14.72 -3.47 -0.81
N CYS A 27 -15.20 -2.54 -1.63
CA CYS A 27 -14.80 -1.13 -1.59
C CYS A 27 -15.30 -0.43 -0.32
N ASP A 28 -16.51 -0.74 0.14
CA ASP A 28 -17.08 -0.20 1.37
C ASP A 28 -16.30 -0.71 2.59
N ALA A 29 -15.97 -2.01 2.62
CA ALA A 29 -15.06 -2.58 3.62
C ALA A 29 -13.68 -1.90 3.60
N ALA A 30 -13.14 -1.59 2.41
CA ALA A 30 -11.88 -0.86 2.31
C ALA A 30 -11.98 0.57 2.88
N LYS A 31 -13.08 1.28 2.63
CA LYS A 31 -13.34 2.62 3.19
C LYS A 31 -13.55 2.58 4.70
N GLU A 32 -14.20 1.55 5.23
CA GLU A 32 -14.36 1.33 6.66
C GLU A 32 -13.04 1.03 7.37
N CYS A 33 -12.09 0.37 6.69
CA CYS A 33 -10.79 -0.02 7.26
C CYS A 33 -9.71 1.04 7.06
N LEU A 34 -9.81 1.83 5.99
CA LEU A 34 -8.93 2.95 5.68
C LEU A 34 -9.66 4.30 5.76
N PRO A 35 -10.43 4.60 6.83
CA PRO A 35 -10.98 5.93 6.99
C PRO A 35 -9.79 6.87 7.25
N GLN A 36 -9.86 8.09 6.72
CA GLN A 36 -8.79 9.07 6.90
C GLN A 36 -8.46 9.32 8.39
N GLN A 37 -9.42 9.09 9.29
CA GLN A 37 -9.23 9.20 10.72
C GLN A 37 -8.27 8.13 11.29
N SER A 38 -8.28 6.89 10.77
CA SER A 38 -7.35 5.83 11.18
C SER A 38 -5.92 6.08 10.69
N LEU A 39 -5.77 6.82 9.59
CA LEU A 39 -4.49 7.21 9.02
C LEU A 39 -4.02 8.59 9.50
N ARG A 40 -4.81 9.27 10.34
CA ARG A 40 -4.44 10.56 10.92
C ARG A 40 -3.16 10.50 11.77
N PRO A 41 -2.90 9.43 12.56
CA PRO A 41 -1.62 9.30 13.26
C PRO A 41 -0.41 9.28 12.31
N TYR A 42 -0.57 8.78 11.09
CA TYR A 42 0.48 8.83 10.07
C TYR A 42 0.75 10.27 9.63
N VAL A 43 -0.31 11.00 9.25
CA VAL A 43 -0.21 12.41 8.83
C VAL A 43 0.32 13.30 9.96
N ASP A 44 -0.18 13.14 11.18
CA ASP A 44 0.25 13.90 12.36
C ASP A 44 1.74 13.70 12.66
N ALA A 45 2.25 12.49 12.42
CA ALA A 45 3.65 12.19 12.63
C ALA A 45 4.57 12.70 11.51
N CYS A 46 4.05 12.88 10.29
CA CYS A 46 4.76 13.58 9.22
C CYS A 46 4.75 15.11 9.40
N THR A 47 3.71 15.66 10.02
CA THR A 47 3.52 17.12 10.15
C THR A 47 4.16 17.75 11.39
N LYS A 48 4.40 16.99 12.46
CA LYS A 48 5.00 17.50 13.70
C LYS A 48 6.40 16.91 13.89
N PRO A 49 7.49 17.71 13.93
CA PRO A 49 8.86 17.21 14.12
C PRO A 49 9.02 16.30 15.35
N ALA A 50 8.36 16.67 16.47
CA ALA A 50 8.38 15.89 17.71
C ALA A 50 7.65 14.53 17.61
N HIS A 51 6.67 14.39 16.70
CA HIS A 51 5.98 13.12 16.44
C HIS A 51 6.66 12.31 15.34
N GLY A 52 7.38 12.96 14.42
CA GLY A 52 8.33 12.29 13.52
C GLY A 52 9.42 11.55 14.30
N MET A 53 9.84 12.13 15.44
CA MET A 53 10.66 11.42 16.42
C MET A 53 9.94 10.23 17.06
N LEU A 54 8.62 10.23 17.29
CA LEU A 54 7.90 9.06 17.79
C LEU A 54 7.74 7.96 16.72
N LEU A 55 7.63 8.30 15.43
CA LEU A 55 7.84 7.30 14.38
C LEU A 55 9.29 6.80 14.40
N ALA A 56 10.28 7.64 14.66
CA ALA A 56 11.69 7.20 14.67
C ALA A 56 12.17 6.54 16.00
N LEU A 57 11.49 6.76 17.13
CA LEU A 57 11.91 6.37 18.50
C LEU A 57 11.14 5.17 19.06
N VAL A 58 10.05 4.74 18.43
CA VAL A 58 9.53 3.42 18.80
C VAL A 58 10.60 2.44 18.34
N ASP A 59 11.32 1.84 19.29
CA ASP A 59 12.32 0.75 19.13
C ASP A 59 11.84 -0.44 18.26
N ALA A 60 10.63 -0.38 17.70
CA ALA A 60 10.07 -1.28 16.70
C ALA A 60 10.35 -0.87 15.23
N PHE A 61 10.87 0.32 14.98
CA PHE A 61 11.44 0.65 13.67
C PHE A 61 12.86 0.08 13.59
N GLU A 62 12.98 -1.17 13.16
CA GLU A 62 14.26 -1.67 12.70
C GLU A 62 14.67 -0.82 11.48
N TRP A 63 15.64 0.07 11.66
CA TRP A 63 16.39 0.64 10.55
C TRP A 63 17.64 -0.19 10.41
N GLU A 64 17.94 -0.58 9.18
CA GLU A 64 19.19 -1.25 8.86
C GLU A 64 20.32 -0.23 8.96
N ARG A 65 21.32 -0.53 9.78
CA ARG A 65 22.57 0.22 9.85
C ARG A 65 23.54 -0.35 8.84
N LEU A 66 24.00 0.49 7.92
CA LEU A 66 25.00 0.14 6.93
C LEU A 66 26.25 0.95 7.22
N GLU A 67 27.40 0.29 7.35
CA GLU A 67 28.69 0.96 7.45
C GLU A 67 29.26 1.13 6.04
N LEU A 68 29.51 2.38 5.66
CA LEU A 68 30.13 2.71 4.38
C LEU A 68 31.50 3.36 4.64
N ASP A 69 32.53 2.84 3.98
CA ASP A 69 33.94 3.16 4.24
C ASP A 69 34.26 4.66 4.22
N GLU A 70 33.56 5.44 3.38
CA GLU A 70 33.80 6.88 3.19
C GLU A 70 32.74 7.80 3.81
N VAL A 71 31.57 7.25 4.15
CA VAL A 71 30.38 8.03 4.58
C VAL A 71 30.03 7.77 6.05
N GLY A 72 30.54 6.68 6.63
CA GLY A 72 30.21 6.25 7.98
C GLY A 72 28.92 5.43 8.04
N THR A 73 28.28 5.39 9.20
CA THR A 73 27.05 4.62 9.41
C THR A 73 25.84 5.37 8.84
N ILE A 74 25.16 4.75 7.90
CA ILE A 74 23.86 5.22 7.40
C ILE A 74 22.75 4.31 7.90
N GLU A 75 21.56 4.89 8.05
CA GLU A 75 20.39 4.14 8.47
C GLU A 75 19.35 4.13 7.34
N VAL A 76 18.80 2.94 7.05
CA VAL A 76 17.80 2.74 5.99
C VAL A 76 16.56 2.05 6.55
N PRO A 77 15.34 2.51 6.23
CA PRO A 77 14.14 1.84 6.71
C PRO A 77 13.97 0.45 6.07
N ILE A 78 13.53 -0.53 6.87
CA ILE A 78 13.21 -1.89 6.40
C ILE A 78 11.74 -2.31 6.62
N VAL A 79 10.95 -1.48 7.31
CA VAL A 79 9.53 -1.77 7.62
C VAL A 79 8.67 -0.56 7.31
N LEU A 80 7.42 -0.82 6.91
CA LEU A 80 6.39 0.21 6.76
C LEU A 80 6.14 0.91 8.09
N SER A 81 5.76 2.19 8.03
CA SER A 81 5.34 2.90 9.24
C SER A 81 4.21 2.17 9.98
N PRO A 82 4.26 2.00 11.32
CA PRO A 82 3.27 1.26 12.11
C PRO A 82 1.82 1.69 11.89
N PRO A 83 1.49 2.98 11.73
CA PRO A 83 0.12 3.37 11.38
C PRO A 83 -0.34 2.77 10.05
N LEU A 84 0.53 2.75 9.03
CA LEU A 84 0.24 2.13 7.73
C LEU A 84 0.15 0.61 7.87
N GLN A 85 1.10 -0.02 8.58
CA GLN A 85 1.09 -1.46 8.80
C GLN A 85 -0.18 -1.91 9.53
N THR A 86 -0.59 -1.19 10.57
CA THR A 86 -1.82 -1.46 11.34
C THR A 86 -3.05 -1.30 10.46
N ALA A 87 -3.11 -0.24 9.65
CA ALA A 87 -4.23 -0.01 8.74
C ALA A 87 -4.34 -1.10 7.65
N LEU A 88 -3.20 -1.50 7.06
CA LEU A 88 -3.14 -2.60 6.10
C LEU A 88 -3.50 -3.94 6.75
N PHE A 89 -3.05 -4.20 7.99
CA PHE A 89 -3.40 -5.39 8.73
C PHE A 89 -4.90 -5.45 9.05
N ALA A 90 -5.49 -4.36 9.53
CA ALA A 90 -6.92 -4.26 9.79
C ALA A 90 -7.74 -4.50 8.51
N LEU A 91 -7.32 -3.88 7.39
CA LEU A 91 -7.90 -4.15 6.07
C LEU A 91 -7.78 -5.63 5.67
N SER A 92 -6.63 -6.25 5.94
CA SER A 92 -6.39 -7.68 5.68
C SER A 92 -7.34 -8.56 6.45
N CYS A 93 -7.50 -8.32 7.75
CA CYS A 93 -8.40 -9.07 8.62
C CYS A 93 -9.84 -8.93 8.17
N ARG A 94 -10.29 -7.70 7.90
CA ARG A 94 -11.67 -7.45 7.46
C ARG A 94 -11.97 -8.01 6.08
N LEU A 95 -11.02 -7.95 5.15
CA LEU A 95 -11.18 -8.65 3.88
C LEU A 95 -11.15 -10.17 4.08
N GLY A 96 -10.39 -10.72 5.03
CA GLY A 96 -10.42 -12.14 5.36
C GLY A 96 -11.73 -12.61 5.99
N ASP A 97 -12.29 -11.82 6.90
CA ASP A 97 -13.55 -12.13 7.61
C ASP A 97 -14.76 -12.05 6.68
N VAL A 98 -14.73 -11.07 5.78
CA VAL A 98 -15.93 -10.65 5.05
C VAL A 98 -15.86 -11.03 3.57
N CYS A 99 -14.67 -11.13 2.99
CA CYS A 99 -14.47 -11.65 1.64
C CYS A 99 -13.88 -13.05 1.71
N VAL A 100 -14.56 -13.98 1.05
CA VAL A 100 -13.91 -15.22 0.66
C VAL A 100 -12.93 -14.85 -0.47
N ALA A 101 -11.66 -14.65 -0.14
CA ALA A 101 -10.60 -14.21 -1.05
C ALA A 101 -10.59 -14.93 -2.42
N HIS A 102 -10.92 -16.23 -2.42
CA HIS A 102 -11.00 -17.06 -3.62
C HIS A 102 -12.24 -16.81 -4.50
N LEU A 103 -13.22 -16.03 -4.03
CA LEU A 103 -14.43 -15.64 -4.76
C LEU A 103 -14.35 -14.22 -5.37
N LEU A 104 -13.28 -13.47 -5.07
CA LEU A 104 -13.03 -12.19 -5.72
C LEU A 104 -12.46 -12.45 -7.12
N SER A 105 -13.21 -12.08 -8.15
CA SER A 105 -12.69 -12.15 -9.52
C SER A 105 -11.50 -11.21 -9.72
N ARG A 106 -10.64 -11.48 -10.71
CA ARG A 106 -9.49 -10.64 -11.05
C ARG A 106 -9.87 -9.16 -11.25
N SER A 107 -11.05 -8.90 -11.83
CA SER A 107 -11.55 -7.54 -12.06
C SER A 107 -11.96 -6.85 -10.75
N VAL A 108 -12.57 -7.57 -9.81
CA VAL A 108 -12.91 -7.03 -8.49
C VAL A 108 -11.64 -6.72 -7.70
N ARG A 109 -10.66 -7.63 -7.68
CA ARG A 109 -9.38 -7.41 -7.00
C ARG A 109 -8.62 -6.20 -7.55
N LYS A 110 -8.58 -6.04 -8.88
CA LYS A 110 -7.97 -4.87 -9.53
C LYS A 110 -8.64 -3.56 -9.10
N ARG A 111 -9.98 -3.54 -9.06
CA ARG A 111 -10.73 -2.35 -8.66
C ARG A 111 -10.59 -2.04 -7.17
N LEU A 112 -10.57 -3.06 -6.32
CA LEU A 112 -10.31 -2.93 -4.90
C LEU A 112 -8.89 -2.39 -4.64
N ALA A 113 -7.87 -2.94 -5.31
CA ALA A 113 -6.50 -2.44 -5.23
C ALA A 113 -6.39 -0.98 -5.67
N ALA A 114 -7.10 -0.58 -6.73
CA ALA A 114 -7.16 0.81 -7.17
C ALA A 114 -7.88 1.72 -6.15
N GLU A 115 -8.93 1.23 -5.48
CA GLU A 115 -9.60 2.00 -4.42
C GLU A 115 -8.70 2.17 -3.18
N VAL A 116 -8.02 1.11 -2.75
CA VAL A 116 -7.04 1.17 -1.65
C VAL A 116 -5.90 2.12 -2.00
N ALA A 117 -5.35 2.03 -3.22
CA ALA A 117 -4.33 2.97 -3.69
C ALA A 117 -4.83 4.42 -3.72
N HIS A 118 -6.11 4.64 -4.05
CA HIS A 118 -6.70 5.96 -4.00
C HIS A 118 -6.66 6.54 -2.58
N LEU A 119 -7.18 5.80 -1.60
CA LEU A 119 -7.25 6.23 -0.21
C LEU A 119 -5.85 6.51 0.35
N LEU A 120 -4.90 5.60 0.10
CA LEU A 120 -3.51 5.77 0.50
C LEU A 120 -2.84 6.98 -0.18
N SER A 121 -3.12 7.22 -1.46
CA SER A 121 -2.57 8.38 -2.17
C SER A 121 -3.07 9.70 -1.59
N LEU A 122 -4.33 9.76 -1.14
CA LEU A 122 -4.88 10.94 -0.47
C LEU A 122 -4.17 11.18 0.86
N THR A 123 -3.99 10.13 1.67
CA THR A 123 -3.25 10.21 2.94
C THR A 123 -1.81 10.66 2.75
N LEU A 124 -1.08 10.07 1.79
CA LEU A 124 0.29 10.47 1.50
C LEU A 124 0.37 11.90 0.98
N THR A 125 -0.59 12.32 0.13
CA THR A 125 -0.65 13.70 -0.35
C THR A 125 -0.84 14.69 0.80
N ASP A 126 -1.71 14.36 1.77
CA ASP A 126 -1.93 15.20 2.95
C ASP A 126 -0.68 15.25 3.84
N ALA A 127 -0.05 14.10 4.07
CA ALA A 127 1.21 14.01 4.81
C ALA A 127 2.33 14.84 4.16
N ILE A 128 2.49 14.78 2.83
CA ILE A 128 3.50 15.55 2.10
C ILE A 128 3.21 17.06 2.19
N LYS A 129 1.96 17.48 2.01
CA LYS A 129 1.59 18.91 2.03
C LYS A 129 1.81 19.58 3.39
N GLY A 130 1.56 18.84 4.47
CA GLY A 130 1.71 19.35 5.83
C GLY A 130 3.07 19.04 6.47
N ALA A 131 4.00 18.40 5.75
CA ALA A 131 5.25 17.93 6.32
C ALA A 131 6.18 19.09 6.70
N ASP A 132 6.41 19.26 8.00
CA ASP A 132 7.56 19.96 8.57
C ASP A 132 8.51 18.91 9.15
N ALA A 133 9.07 18.09 8.27
CA ALA A 133 9.66 16.82 8.63
C ALA A 133 11.18 16.85 8.49
N VAL A 134 11.88 16.24 9.46
CA VAL A 134 13.33 16.01 9.36
C VAL A 134 13.65 15.01 8.25
N GLN A 135 14.88 15.02 7.76
CA GLN A 135 15.30 14.20 6.62
C GLN A 135 15.00 12.70 6.79
N ARG A 136 15.15 12.17 8.00
CA ARG A 136 14.78 10.78 8.32
C ARG A 136 13.31 10.47 8.01
N THR A 137 12.41 11.40 8.30
CA THR A 137 10.97 11.24 8.03
C THR A 137 10.70 11.24 6.52
N TRP A 138 11.39 12.07 5.75
CA TRP A 138 11.29 12.05 4.28
C TRP A 138 11.77 10.72 3.69
N ILE A 139 12.86 10.15 4.22
CA ILE A 139 13.36 8.83 3.83
C ILE A 139 12.33 7.73 4.16
N GLN A 140 11.70 7.78 5.35
CA GLN A 140 10.62 6.85 5.71
C GLN A 140 9.41 7.00 4.78
N LEU A 141 8.99 8.22 4.49
CA LEU A 141 7.84 8.50 3.63
C LEU A 141 8.11 8.04 2.19
N LEU A 142 9.35 8.19 1.71
CA LEU A 142 9.79 7.66 0.42
C LEU A 142 9.74 6.13 0.39
N PHE A 143 10.25 5.49 1.45
CA PHE A 143 10.19 4.05 1.60
C PHE A 143 8.74 3.53 1.60
N ASP A 144 7.88 4.12 2.43
CA ASP A 144 6.47 3.77 2.54
C ASP A 144 5.76 3.91 1.19
N CYS A 145 5.97 5.03 0.50
CA CYS A 145 5.38 5.27 -0.82
C CYS A 145 5.84 4.22 -1.85
N ARG A 146 7.13 3.85 -1.86
CA ARG A 146 7.67 2.82 -2.77
C ARG A 146 7.12 1.42 -2.46
N VAL A 147 7.01 1.05 -1.18
CA VAL A 147 6.38 -0.21 -0.77
C VAL A 147 4.92 -0.24 -1.21
N LEU A 148 4.14 0.79 -0.89
CA LEU A 148 2.73 0.87 -1.25
C LEU A 148 2.51 0.87 -2.77
N SER A 149 3.36 1.57 -3.53
CA SER A 149 3.30 1.58 -5.00
C SER A 149 3.60 0.20 -5.60
N THR A 150 4.44 -0.59 -4.94
CA THR A 150 4.73 -1.97 -5.34
C THR A 150 3.59 -2.92 -4.97
N MET A 151 2.98 -2.74 -3.79
CA MET A 151 1.84 -3.54 -3.33
C MET A 151 0.56 -3.25 -4.12
N PHE A 152 0.32 -1.98 -4.48
CA PHE A 152 -0.86 -1.52 -5.21
C PHE A 152 -0.39 -0.76 -6.45
N PRO A 153 -0.21 -1.45 -7.60
CA PRO A 153 0.34 -0.86 -8.81
C PRO A 153 -0.67 0.11 -9.44
N ASP A 154 -0.68 1.34 -8.95
CA ASP A 154 -1.52 2.45 -9.38
C ASP A 154 -0.65 3.70 -9.59
N ASP A 155 -0.91 4.43 -10.67
CA ASP A 155 -0.09 5.59 -11.06
C ASP A 155 -0.19 6.75 -10.06
N ARG A 156 -1.26 6.82 -9.27
CA ARG A 156 -1.40 7.88 -8.25
C ARG A 156 -0.32 7.82 -7.19
N LEU A 157 0.05 6.62 -6.73
CA LEU A 157 1.14 6.43 -5.78
C LEU A 157 2.50 6.71 -6.42
N LYS A 158 2.73 6.22 -7.65
CA LYS A 158 3.98 6.45 -8.39
C LYS A 158 4.27 7.94 -8.61
N LYS A 159 3.24 8.73 -8.87
CA LYS A 159 3.36 10.18 -9.09
C LYS A 159 3.79 10.96 -7.84
N LEU A 160 3.65 10.40 -6.64
CA LEU A 160 4.10 11.04 -5.41
C LEU A 160 5.61 10.87 -5.19
N ILE A 161 6.22 9.81 -5.72
CA ILE A 161 7.64 9.49 -5.51
C ILE A 161 8.56 10.68 -5.88
N PRO A 162 8.46 11.31 -7.07
CA PRO A 162 9.34 12.43 -7.42
C PRO A 162 9.14 13.66 -6.52
N THR A 163 7.91 13.88 -6.04
CA THR A 163 7.62 14.96 -5.10
C THR A 163 8.34 14.72 -3.78
N ILE A 164 8.30 13.49 -3.27
CA ILE A 164 8.99 13.12 -2.02
C ILE A 164 10.51 13.20 -2.20
N GLU A 165 11.04 12.71 -3.31
CA GLU A 165 12.47 12.76 -3.63
C GLU A 165 12.98 14.21 -3.68
N SER A 166 12.18 15.17 -4.13
CA SER A 166 12.58 16.58 -4.15
C SER A 166 12.83 17.21 -2.76
N HIS A 167 12.41 16.54 -1.69
CA HIS A 167 12.65 16.95 -0.29
C HIS A 167 13.82 16.22 0.39
N VAL A 168 14.46 15.26 -0.29
CA VAL A 168 15.64 14.55 0.21
C VAL A 168 16.88 15.06 -0.50
N ASP A 169 17.99 15.19 0.23
CA ASP A 169 19.25 15.61 -0.38
C ASP A 169 19.66 14.66 -1.53
N PRO A 170 20.09 15.17 -2.70
CA PRO A 170 20.47 14.35 -3.86
C PRO A 170 21.64 13.38 -3.59
N PHE A 171 22.60 13.77 -2.74
CA PHE A 171 23.70 12.90 -2.34
C PHE A 171 23.16 11.72 -1.53
N ASP A 172 22.32 11.98 -0.52
CA ASP A 172 21.70 10.94 0.30
C ASP A 172 20.79 10.03 -0.53
N LEU A 173 20.02 10.59 -1.47
CA LEU A 173 19.23 9.77 -2.41
C LEU A 173 20.11 8.82 -3.24
N SER A 174 21.25 9.30 -3.74
CA SER A 174 22.15 8.48 -4.55
C SER A 174 22.70 7.30 -3.73
N LEU A 175 23.08 7.57 -2.48
CA LEU A 175 23.62 6.61 -1.52
C LEU A 175 22.58 5.56 -1.11
N LEU A 176 21.35 6.02 -0.81
CA LEU A 176 20.28 5.18 -0.27
C LEU A 176 19.51 4.41 -1.35
N SER A 177 19.62 4.79 -2.62
CA SER A 177 18.78 4.28 -3.71
C SER A 177 18.75 2.76 -3.83
N SER A 178 19.93 2.12 -3.81
CA SER A 178 20.09 0.66 -3.95
C SER A 178 19.56 -0.09 -2.72
N HIS A 179 19.81 0.44 -1.53
CA HIS A 179 19.36 -0.11 -0.25
C HIS A 179 17.85 0.02 -0.09
N LEU A 180 17.28 1.20 -0.36
CA LEU A 180 15.84 1.41 -0.39
C LEU A 180 15.16 0.48 -1.39
N ALA A 181 15.71 0.29 -2.59
CA ALA A 181 15.13 -0.64 -3.56
C ALA A 181 15.13 -2.09 -3.04
N THR A 182 16.20 -2.51 -2.36
CA THR A 182 16.31 -3.84 -1.76
C THR A 182 15.33 -4.02 -0.60
N ASN A 183 15.28 -3.03 0.28
CA ASN A 183 14.43 -3.07 1.47
C ASN A 183 12.95 -2.97 1.11
N VAL A 184 12.58 -2.23 0.06
CA VAL A 184 11.23 -2.22 -0.50
C VAL A 184 10.84 -3.62 -0.99
N ARG A 185 11.72 -4.31 -1.74
CA ARG A 185 11.44 -5.69 -2.20
C ARG A 185 11.28 -6.65 -1.02
N LEU A 186 12.13 -6.55 -0.01
CA LEU A 186 12.07 -7.38 1.20
C LEU A 186 10.79 -7.11 2.00
N ALA A 187 10.45 -5.85 2.22
CA ALA A 187 9.23 -5.46 2.93
C ALA A 187 7.98 -5.96 2.22
N VAL A 188 7.90 -5.78 0.89
CA VAL A 188 6.81 -6.34 0.09
C VAL A 188 6.76 -7.86 0.23
N SER A 189 7.89 -8.56 0.14
CA SER A 189 7.95 -10.03 0.26
C SER A 189 7.50 -10.52 1.65
N ARG A 190 7.86 -9.80 2.72
CA ARG A 190 7.36 -10.08 4.08
C ARG A 190 5.85 -9.82 4.19
N SER A 191 5.38 -8.75 3.55
CA SER A 191 3.94 -8.44 3.46
C SER A 191 3.16 -9.39 2.56
N GLN A 192 3.78 -10.14 1.65
CA GLN A 192 3.10 -11.15 0.82
C GLN A 192 2.55 -12.31 1.64
N VAL A 193 3.09 -12.55 2.84
CA VAL A 193 2.56 -13.53 3.80
C VAL A 193 1.26 -13.02 4.45
N SER A 194 0.97 -11.72 4.38
CA SER A 194 -0.29 -11.16 4.88
C SER A 194 -1.45 -11.45 3.92
N THR A 195 -2.61 -11.80 4.50
CA THR A 195 -3.84 -12.22 3.81
C THR A 195 -4.27 -11.27 2.69
N LEU A 196 -3.91 -9.98 2.75
CA LEU A 196 -4.25 -8.98 1.74
C LEU A 196 -3.63 -9.26 0.37
N TYR A 197 -2.36 -9.68 0.32
CA TYR A 197 -1.70 -9.95 -0.95
C TYR A 197 -2.19 -11.28 -1.54
N VAL A 198 -2.42 -12.29 -0.70
CA VAL A 198 -3.07 -13.54 -1.14
C VAL A 198 -4.49 -13.28 -1.63
N ALA A 199 -5.24 -12.40 -0.96
CA ALA A 199 -6.61 -12.06 -1.33
C ALA A 199 -6.74 -11.15 -2.56
N LEU A 200 -5.74 -10.32 -2.85
CA LEU A 200 -5.75 -9.37 -3.97
C LEU A 200 -4.93 -9.82 -5.18
N PHE A 201 -3.83 -10.54 -4.97
CA PHE A 201 -2.78 -10.73 -5.98
C PHE A 201 -2.34 -12.17 -6.25
N MET A 202 -2.71 -13.18 -5.44
CA MET A 202 -2.51 -14.55 -5.90
C MET A 202 -3.44 -14.85 -7.10
N PRO A 203 -2.91 -15.42 -8.20
CA PRO A 203 -3.76 -16.05 -9.20
C PRO A 203 -4.50 -17.21 -8.50
N SER A 204 -5.83 -17.30 -8.67
CA SER A 204 -6.52 -18.54 -8.33
C SER A 204 -5.85 -19.64 -9.15
N CYS A 205 -5.22 -20.62 -8.49
CA CYS A 205 -4.83 -21.87 -9.14
C CYS A 205 -6.10 -22.62 -9.57
N ARG A 206 -6.71 -22.18 -10.67
CA ARG A 206 -7.58 -22.95 -11.55
C ARG A 206 -7.40 -22.35 -12.93
N ASP A 207 -6.49 -22.97 -13.66
CA ASP A 207 -6.75 -23.47 -15.02
C ASP A 207 -5.57 -24.36 -15.38
N GLY A 208 -5.81 -25.67 -15.38
CA GLY A 208 -4.79 -26.68 -15.59
C GLY A 208 -5.23 -28.09 -15.20
N ALA A 209 -6.46 -28.48 -15.55
CA ALA A 209 -6.83 -29.89 -15.63
C ALA A 209 -7.78 -30.05 -16.82
N GLN A 210 -7.17 -30.47 -17.93
CA GLN A 210 -7.69 -31.20 -19.11
C GLN A 210 -9.06 -30.79 -19.69
#